data_AF-A0A973MBD5-F1
#
_entry.id   AF-A0A973MBD5-F1
#
_cell.length_a   1.000
_cell.length_b   1.000
_cell.length_c   1.000
_cell.angle_alpha   90.00
_cell.angle_beta   90.00
_cell.angle_gamma   90.00
#
_symmetry.space_group_name_H-M   'P 1'
#
loop_
_entity.id
_entity.type
_entity.pdbx_description
1 polymer ?
#
loop_
_entity_poly.entity_id
_entity_poly.type
_entity_poly.pdbx_seq_one_letter_code
_entity_poly.pdbx_strand_id
1 'polypeptide(L)'
;MAAKVTATAKKTASKRPSRQLAPAPEPEPESSPFDPASGGEFEVLRLTRRSDRAEERVPLFYIDDVEYTVVKRPHANVGLKMLELLRTQGEPAAQAYVLGKLLGPDGYAALLDYDDLTAEHYAHICKVAAKLALGSLELPKE
;
A
#
# COMPACT_ATOMS: atom_id res chain seq x y z
N MET A 1 -6.54 -39.57 -83.73
CA MET A 1 -6.25 -38.12 -83.65
C MET A 1 -4.77 -37.97 -83.35
N ALA A 2 -4.04 -37.20 -84.16
CA ALA A 2 -2.61 -37.34 -84.39
C ALA A 2 -1.79 -36.08 -84.02
N ALA A 3 -0.47 -36.28 -83.85
CA ALA A 3 0.66 -35.34 -83.93
C ALA A 3 0.86 -34.39 -82.72
N LYS A 4 1.99 -34.42 -81.98
CA LYS A 4 3.46 -34.23 -82.27
C LYS A 4 3.93 -32.78 -82.02
N VAL A 5 4.96 -32.69 -81.15
CA VAL A 5 6.27 -32.02 -81.38
C VAL A 5 6.43 -30.51 -81.08
N THR A 6 7.20 -30.27 -80.00
CA THR A 6 8.27 -29.28 -79.71
C THR A 6 8.32 -27.89 -80.35
N ALA A 7 8.70 -26.89 -79.54
CA ALA A 7 9.77 -25.95 -79.89
C ALA A 7 10.49 -25.34 -78.66
N THR A 8 11.81 -25.24 -78.81
CA THR A 8 12.90 -24.80 -77.94
C THR A 8 13.11 -23.28 -77.93
N ALA A 9 13.79 -22.74 -76.90
CA ALA A 9 14.71 -21.55 -76.87
C ALA A 9 14.40 -20.58 -75.71
N LYS A 10 15.31 -19.86 -75.04
CA LYS A 10 16.77 -19.70 -75.08
C LYS A 10 17.17 -19.01 -73.75
N LYS A 11 18.23 -19.53 -73.12
CA LYS A 11 19.36 -18.87 -72.45
C LYS A 11 19.26 -17.35 -72.17
N THR A 12 19.41 -16.94 -70.90
CA THR A 12 20.48 -16.02 -70.42
C THR A 12 20.61 -16.07 -68.90
N ALA A 13 21.85 -16.30 -68.44
CA ALA A 13 22.27 -16.14 -67.06
C ALA A 13 22.55 -14.66 -66.80
N SER A 14 22.08 -14.14 -65.65
CA SER A 14 22.65 -12.93 -65.03
C SER A 14 22.57 -13.09 -63.52
N LYS A 15 23.71 -13.48 -62.94
CA LYS A 15 24.01 -13.40 -61.51
C LYS A 15 23.83 -11.95 -61.04
N ARG A 16 22.87 -11.70 -60.16
CA ARG A 16 22.87 -10.51 -59.29
C ARG A 16 23.48 -10.92 -57.95
N PRO A 17 24.51 -10.22 -57.44
CA PRO A 17 25.01 -10.44 -56.09
C PRO A 17 23.99 -9.86 -55.11
N SER A 18 23.27 -10.74 -54.41
CA SER A 18 22.43 -10.33 -53.28
C SER A 18 23.36 -9.97 -52.12
N ARG A 19 23.51 -8.65 -51.95
CA ARG A 19 24.03 -7.94 -50.78
C ARG A 19 23.76 -8.73 -49.48
N GLN A 20 24.82 -9.19 -48.83
CA GLN A 20 24.77 -9.72 -47.46
C GLN A 20 24.11 -8.65 -46.57
N LEU A 21 22.94 -8.96 -46.02
CA LEU A 21 22.42 -8.23 -44.87
C LEU A 21 23.36 -8.52 -43.70
N ALA A 22 23.89 -7.47 -43.08
CA ALA A 22 24.53 -7.57 -41.79
C ALA A 22 23.53 -8.16 -40.77
N PRO A 23 23.98 -8.99 -39.81
CA PRO A 23 23.13 -9.42 -38.71
C PRO A 23 22.64 -8.19 -37.93
N ALA A 24 21.37 -8.21 -37.54
CA ALA A 24 20.76 -7.20 -36.69
C ALA A 24 21.59 -7.03 -35.40
N PRO A 25 21.75 -5.80 -34.87
CA PRO A 25 22.36 -5.61 -33.57
C PRO A 25 21.57 -6.42 -32.53
N GLU A 26 22.28 -7.23 -31.76
CA GLU A 26 21.74 -7.90 -30.57
C GLU A 26 21.04 -6.85 -29.68
N PRO A 27 19.88 -7.16 -29.08
CA PRO A 27 19.29 -6.25 -28.12
C PRO A 27 20.29 -6.08 -26.98
N GLU A 28 20.87 -4.89 -26.87
CA GLU A 28 21.61 -4.49 -25.68
C GLU A 28 20.71 -4.74 -24.47
N PRO A 29 21.24 -5.33 -23.38
CA PRO A 29 20.44 -5.60 -22.21
C PRO A 29 19.86 -4.27 -21.74
N GLU A 30 18.54 -4.10 -21.89
CA GLU A 30 17.81 -2.99 -21.30
C GLU A 30 18.04 -3.09 -19.79
N SER A 31 19.03 -2.31 -19.32
CA SER A 31 19.29 -2.06 -17.93
C SER A 31 17.98 -1.53 -17.34
N SER A 32 17.30 -2.40 -16.60
CA SER A 32 16.11 -2.07 -15.85
C SER A 32 16.38 -0.78 -15.06
N PRO A 33 15.56 0.27 -15.16
CA PRO A 33 15.86 1.61 -14.61
C PRO A 33 15.87 1.68 -13.07
N PHE A 34 15.95 0.55 -12.38
CA PHE A 34 15.87 0.43 -10.92
C PHE A 34 16.94 -0.54 -10.39
N ASP A 35 18.20 -0.16 -10.54
CA ASP A 35 19.26 -0.70 -9.70
C ASP A 35 19.10 -0.13 -8.28
N PRO A 36 18.76 -0.92 -7.24
CA PRO A 36 18.73 -0.43 -5.85
C PRO A 36 20.08 0.08 -5.34
N ALA A 37 21.17 -0.24 -6.05
CA ALA A 37 22.51 0.20 -5.74
C ALA A 37 22.88 1.54 -6.41
N SER A 38 22.02 2.09 -7.27
CA SER A 38 22.33 3.27 -8.07
C SER A 38 21.34 4.40 -7.77
N GLY A 39 21.63 5.19 -6.72
CA GLY A 39 21.01 6.51 -6.51
C GLY A 39 20.76 6.91 -5.05
N GLY A 40 21.52 7.91 -4.57
CA GLY A 40 21.11 8.86 -3.52
C GLY A 40 21.83 8.77 -2.17
N GLU A 41 21.96 9.91 -1.49
CA GLU A 41 22.49 10.09 -0.12
C GLU A 41 21.62 9.43 0.99
N PHE A 42 20.67 8.55 0.64
CA PHE A 42 19.72 7.95 1.57
C PHE A 42 19.49 6.46 1.29
N GLU A 43 19.22 5.70 2.36
CA GLU A 43 18.96 4.27 2.30
C GLU A 43 17.52 3.98 1.85
N VAL A 44 17.36 3.12 0.84
CA VAL A 44 16.05 2.74 0.29
C VAL A 44 15.42 1.63 1.14
N LEU A 45 14.36 1.95 1.88
CA LEU A 45 13.58 0.98 2.66
C LEU A 45 12.58 0.22 1.78
N ARG A 46 12.72 -1.11 1.71
CA ARG A 46 11.78 -2.02 1.03
C ARG A 46 10.84 -2.70 2.03
N LEU A 47 9.54 -2.41 1.93
CA LEU A 47 8.51 -2.95 2.84
C LEU A 47 7.73 -4.09 2.17
N THR A 48 7.41 -5.12 2.95
CA THR A 48 6.51 -6.21 2.55
C THR A 48 5.24 -6.21 3.40
N ARG A 49 4.11 -6.61 2.82
CA ARG A 49 2.83 -6.68 3.55
C ARG A 49 2.78 -8.00 4.33
N ARG A 50 2.47 -7.92 5.62
CA ARG A 50 2.03 -9.08 6.42
C ARG A 50 0.58 -8.84 6.84
N SER A 51 -0.26 -9.83 6.60
CA SER A 51 -1.71 -9.72 6.77
C SER A 51 -2.16 -9.96 8.22
N ASP A 52 -1.34 -10.64 9.01
CA ASP A 52 -1.76 -11.18 10.30
C ASP A 52 -0.80 -10.72 11.40
N ARG A 53 -1.24 -9.71 12.15
CA ARG A 53 -0.65 -9.34 13.43
C ARG A 53 -1.78 -9.22 14.42
N ALA A 54 -1.79 -10.10 15.41
CA ALA A 54 -2.73 -9.99 16.52
C ALA A 54 -2.53 -8.65 17.24
N GLU A 55 -3.61 -7.91 17.41
CA GLU A 55 -3.62 -6.65 18.15
C GLU A 55 -3.84 -6.93 19.63
N GLU A 56 -2.89 -6.52 20.49
CA GLU A 56 -3.08 -6.56 21.93
C GLU A 56 -4.10 -5.47 22.32
N ARG A 57 -5.22 -5.89 22.93
CA ARG A 57 -6.28 -5.01 23.41
C ARG A 57 -6.28 -4.95 24.92
N VAL A 58 -6.59 -3.78 25.48
CA VAL A 58 -6.66 -3.54 26.93
C VAL A 58 -7.97 -2.84 27.29
N PRO A 59 -8.53 -3.09 28.49
CA PRO A 59 -9.73 -2.39 28.96
C PRO A 59 -9.54 -0.87 28.95
N LEU A 60 -10.53 -0.13 28.47
CA LEU A 60 -10.53 1.34 28.50
C LEU A 60 -11.66 1.91 29.35
N PHE A 61 -12.88 1.39 29.19
CA PHE A 61 -14.05 1.83 29.95
C PHE A 61 -15.06 0.69 30.08
N TYR A 62 -16.04 0.88 30.94
CA TYR A 62 -17.16 -0.04 31.16
C TYR A 62 -18.47 0.72 31.02
N ILE A 63 -19.48 0.09 30.42
CA ILE A 63 -20.87 0.56 30.43
C ILE A 63 -21.70 -0.60 30.94
N ASP A 64 -22.42 -0.43 32.05
CA ASP A 64 -23.27 -1.48 32.66
C ASP A 64 -22.54 -2.82 32.85
N ASP A 65 -21.34 -2.79 33.43
CA ASP A 65 -20.44 -3.95 33.63
C ASP A 65 -19.93 -4.62 32.34
N VAL A 66 -20.23 -4.07 31.16
CA VAL A 66 -19.68 -4.51 29.88
C VAL A 66 -18.34 -3.82 29.63
N GLU A 67 -17.28 -4.62 29.49
CA GLU A 67 -15.93 -4.13 29.21
C GLU A 67 -15.76 -3.74 27.74
N TYR A 68 -15.28 -2.52 27.51
CA TYR A 68 -14.85 -2.05 26.20
C TYR A 68 -13.35 -1.80 26.17
N THR A 69 -12.71 -2.30 25.12
CA THR A 69 -11.25 -2.35 25.01
C THR A 69 -10.72 -1.44 23.92
N VAL A 70 -9.43 -1.10 24.02
CA VAL A 70 -8.68 -0.30 23.05
C VAL A 70 -7.43 -1.04 22.60
N VAL A 71 -7.00 -0.85 21.36
CA VAL A 71 -5.71 -1.38 20.88
C VAL A 71 -4.56 -0.67 21.60
N LYS A 72 -3.75 -1.42 22.35
CA LYS A 72 -2.64 -0.90 23.16
C LYS A 72 -1.48 -0.36 22.31
N ARG A 73 -1.21 -1.01 21.18
CA ARG A 73 -0.13 -0.65 20.25
C ARG A 73 -0.65 -0.68 18.82
N PRO A 74 -1.33 0.38 18.38
CA PRO A 74 -1.83 0.43 17.02
C PRO A 74 -0.68 0.43 16.02
N HIS A 75 -0.98 0.02 14.80
CA HIS A 75 -0.02 0.10 13.71
C HIS A 75 0.30 1.56 13.37
N ALA A 76 1.56 1.85 13.01
CA ALA A 76 2.02 3.20 12.68
C ALA A 76 1.20 3.88 11.55
N ASN A 77 0.60 3.09 10.65
CA ASN A 77 -0.29 3.60 9.60
C ASN A 77 -1.55 4.30 10.17
N VAL A 78 -2.00 3.94 11.38
CA VAL A 78 -3.13 4.60 12.04
C VAL A 78 -2.76 6.05 12.38
N GLY A 79 -1.59 6.28 12.97
CA GLY A 79 -1.07 7.63 13.24
C GLY A 79 -0.86 8.45 11.97
N LEU A 80 -0.27 7.85 10.93
CA LEU A 80 -0.11 8.53 9.64
C LEU A 80 -1.47 8.94 9.02
N LYS A 81 -2.47 8.06 9.11
CA LYS A 81 -3.81 8.35 8.60
C LYS A 81 -4.51 9.44 9.42
N MET A 82 -4.31 9.47 10.74
CA MET A 82 -4.78 10.56 11.60
C MET A 82 -4.21 11.91 11.15
N LEU A 83 -2.90 11.99 10.90
CA LEU A 83 -2.25 13.23 10.42
C LEU A 83 -2.80 13.68 9.05
N GLU A 84 -3.03 12.73 8.15
CA GLU A 84 -3.62 13.04 6.85
C GLU A 84 -5.06 13.57 6.97
N LEU A 85 -5.88 12.99 7.86
CA LEU A 85 -7.24 13.46 8.12
C LEU A 85 -7.24 14.83 8.80
N LEU A 86 -6.33 15.06 9.76
CA LEU A 86 -6.13 16.37 10.38
C LEU A 86 -5.86 17.45 9.32
N ARG A 87 -5.00 17.14 8.35
CA ARG A 87 -4.63 18.05 7.27
C ARG A 87 -5.77 18.31 6.27
N THR A 88 -6.59 17.30 5.97
CA THR A 88 -7.55 17.35 4.85
C THR A 88 -8.98 17.65 5.27
N GLN A 89 -9.40 17.19 6.46
CA GLN A 89 -10.78 17.24 6.94
C GLN A 89 -10.89 17.87 8.33
N GLY A 90 -9.76 18.16 8.98
CA GLY A 90 -9.70 18.76 10.30
C GLY A 90 -9.78 17.76 11.45
N GLU A 91 -9.74 18.30 12.66
CA GLU A 91 -9.67 17.53 13.90
C GLU A 91 -10.85 16.57 14.14
N PRO A 92 -12.13 16.95 13.89
CA PRO A 92 -13.25 16.05 14.18
C PRO A 92 -13.20 14.74 13.38
N ALA A 93 -12.84 14.82 12.09
CA ALA A 93 -12.74 13.65 11.22
C ALA A 93 -11.59 12.73 11.63
N ALA A 94 -10.45 13.31 12.03
CA ALA A 94 -9.31 12.54 12.51
C ALA A 94 -9.61 11.84 13.84
N GLN A 95 -10.28 12.52 14.77
CA GLN A 95 -10.70 11.93 16.05
C GLN A 95 -11.66 10.76 15.83
N ALA A 96 -12.73 10.96 15.03
CA ALA A 96 -13.69 9.90 14.73
C ALA A 96 -13.02 8.66 14.12
N TYR A 97 -12.08 8.86 13.19
CA TYR A 97 -11.29 7.78 12.61
C TYR A 97 -10.47 7.00 13.65
N VAL A 98 -9.73 7.71 14.52
CA VAL A 98 -8.88 7.08 15.53
C VAL A 98 -9.72 6.33 16.57
N LEU A 99 -10.80 6.92 17.05
CA LEU A 99 -11.75 6.28 17.95
C LEU A 99 -12.29 4.98 17.37
N GLY A 100 -12.86 5.02 16.16
CA GLY A 100 -13.40 3.82 15.50
C GLY A 100 -12.33 2.75 15.27
N LYS A 101 -11.10 3.16 14.91
CA LYS A 101 -10.02 2.21 14.64
C LYS A 101 -9.47 1.55 15.91
N LEU A 102 -9.38 2.29 17.02
CA LEU A 102 -8.81 1.77 18.26
C LEU A 102 -9.81 1.05 19.14
N LEU A 103 -11.04 1.54 19.24
CA LEU A 103 -12.11 0.91 20.02
C LEU A 103 -12.70 -0.32 19.32
N GLY A 104 -12.58 -0.38 17.99
CA GLY A 104 -13.28 -1.37 17.20
C GLY A 104 -14.77 -1.03 17.04
N PRO A 105 -15.50 -1.83 16.26
CA PRO A 105 -16.89 -1.56 15.92
C PRO A 105 -17.78 -1.53 17.17
N ASP A 106 -17.61 -2.48 18.09
CA ASP A 106 -18.49 -2.63 19.25
C ASP A 106 -18.28 -1.51 20.27
N GLY A 107 -17.03 -1.18 20.60
CA GLY A 107 -16.72 -0.11 21.54
C GLY A 107 -17.07 1.28 21.02
N TYR A 108 -16.96 1.48 19.71
CA TYR A 108 -17.38 2.75 19.11
C TYR A 108 -18.90 2.88 19.05
N ALA A 109 -19.62 1.82 18.67
CA ALA A 109 -21.09 1.81 18.66
C ALA A 109 -21.65 2.03 20.07
N ALA A 110 -21.10 1.37 21.08
CA ALA A 110 -21.51 1.54 22.47
C ALA A 110 -21.41 2.99 22.96
N LEU A 111 -20.40 3.74 22.52
CA LEU A 111 -20.30 5.18 22.85
C LEU A 111 -21.33 6.03 22.12
N LEU A 112 -21.73 5.65 20.90
CA LEU A 112 -22.75 6.37 20.15
C LEU A 112 -24.15 6.15 20.72
N ASP A 113 -24.40 4.95 21.25
CA ASP A 113 -25.69 4.56 21.82
C ASP A 113 -25.85 4.93 23.31
N TYR A 114 -24.78 5.40 23.97
CA TYR A 114 -24.81 5.77 25.38
C TYR A 114 -25.25 7.23 25.59
N ASP A 115 -26.52 7.42 25.96
CA ASP A 115 -27.15 8.74 26.12
C ASP A 115 -26.49 9.62 27.21
N ASP A 116 -25.95 9.00 28.26
CA ASP A 116 -25.31 9.71 29.39
C ASP A 116 -23.82 10.01 29.15
N LEU A 117 -23.36 9.99 27.90
CA LEU A 117 -21.99 10.31 27.54
C LEU A 117 -21.70 11.81 27.76
N THR A 118 -21.04 12.13 28.87
CA THR A 118 -20.62 13.50 29.15
C THR A 118 -19.43 13.94 28.29
N ALA A 119 -19.28 15.26 28.14
CA ALA A 119 -18.11 15.84 27.46
C ALA A 119 -16.78 15.44 28.12
N GLU A 120 -16.76 15.23 29.44
CA GLU A 120 -15.56 14.80 30.17
C GLU A 120 -15.20 13.35 29.85
N HIS A 121 -16.19 12.45 29.79
CA HIS A 121 -15.99 11.06 29.38
C HIS A 121 -15.44 10.99 27.95
N TYR A 122 -16.09 11.70 27.03
CA TYR A 122 -15.67 11.77 25.64
C TYR A 122 -14.24 12.32 25.50
N ALA A 123 -13.94 13.45 26.17
CA ALA A 123 -12.61 14.05 26.14
C ALA A 123 -11.52 13.11 26.69
N HIS A 124 -11.82 12.35 27.75
CA HIS A 124 -10.90 11.36 28.30
C HIS A 124 -10.57 10.27 27.30
N ILE A 125 -11.59 9.66 26.69
CA ILE A 125 -11.44 8.59 25.69
C ILE A 125 -10.66 9.10 24.48
N CYS A 126 -11.02 10.27 23.94
CA CYS A 126 -10.31 10.92 22.83
C CYS A 126 -8.82 11.13 23.14
N LYS A 127 -8.50 11.61 24.35
CA LYS A 127 -7.13 11.87 24.77
C LYS A 127 -6.30 10.58 24.83
N VAL A 128 -6.85 9.51 25.39
CA VAL A 128 -6.17 8.20 25.43
C VAL A 128 -5.96 7.66 24.02
N ALA A 129 -7.01 7.69 23.19
CA ALA A 129 -6.97 7.21 21.82
C ALA A 129 -5.92 7.96 20.97
N ALA A 130 -5.90 9.30 21.03
CA ALA A 130 -4.92 10.13 20.34
C ALA A 130 -3.49 9.85 20.80
N LYS A 131 -3.27 9.69 22.11
CA LYS A 131 -1.95 9.35 22.68
C LYS A 131 -1.43 8.01 22.18
N LEU A 132 -2.29 6.99 22.10
CA LEU A 132 -1.92 5.67 21.59
C LEU A 132 -1.60 5.71 20.09
N ALA A 133 -2.41 6.42 19.31
CA ALA A 133 -2.22 6.55 17.86
C ALA A 133 -0.91 7.28 17.52
N LEU A 134 -0.61 8.40 18.19
CA LEU A 134 0.61 9.18 17.94
C LEU A 134 1.85 8.56 18.59
N GLY A 135 1.72 7.96 19.78
CA GLY A 135 2.82 7.25 20.44
C GLY A 135 3.33 6.04 19.62
N SER A 136 2.55 5.56 18.65
CA SER A 136 2.99 4.52 17.71
C SER A 136 3.93 5.02 16.62
N LEU A 137 4.09 6.34 16.48
CA LEU A 137 5.05 6.98 15.57
C LEU A 137 6.37 7.31 16.29
N GLU A 138 6.37 7.31 17.62
CA GLU A 138 7.57 7.55 18.41
C GLU A 138 8.42 6.28 18.48
N LEU A 139 9.76 6.44 18.39
CA LEU A 139 10.68 5.34 18.62
C LEU A 139 10.48 4.81 20.05
N PRO A 140 10.42 3.48 20.27
CA PRO A 140 10.34 2.95 21.62
C PRO A 140 11.58 3.41 22.40
N LYS A 141 11.36 4.07 23.54
CA LYS A 141 12.43 4.35 24.50
C LYS A 141 12.89 3.00 25.05
N GLU A 142 14.15 2.66 24.79
CA GLU A 142 14.86 1.51 25.39
C GLU A 142 14.95 1.63 26.91
#